data_AF-A0A2G9L3G5-F1
#
_entry.id   AF-A0A2G9L3G5-F1
#
_cell.length_a   1.000
_cell.length_b   1.000
_cell.length_c   1.000
_cell.angle_alpha   90.00
_cell.angle_beta   90.00
_cell.angle_gamma   90.00
#
_symmetry.space_group_name_H-M   'P 1'
#
loop_
_entity.id
_entity.type
_entity.pdbx_description
1 polymer ?
#
loop_
_entity_poly.entity_id
_entity_poly.type
_entity_poly.pdbx_seq_one_letter_code
_entity_poly.pdbx_strand_id
1 'polypeptide(L)'
;MQTFRAHVRKAHLRSFFLFIFMLIFLVVYSTAFNLLDNTDCQSYNHTKELNGGTKNFDNKIFMINICGAGVNNSLFNGDGMERVRLTISDDQGELLARRYYKVFWDGQPGHEPLKVSEDSIIYQDDKEQKDHTITMPPTRLEWIRARLSL
;
A
#
# COMPACT_ATOMS: atom_id res chain seq x y z
N MET A 1 -31.36 -6.54 -49.56
CA MET A 1 -30.36 -7.27 -48.73
C MET A 1 -29.13 -6.44 -48.29
N GLN A 2 -28.75 -5.35 -48.97
CA GLN A 2 -27.53 -4.58 -48.63
C GLN A 2 -27.64 -3.70 -47.37
N THR A 3 -28.83 -3.19 -47.04
CA THR A 3 -29.07 -2.27 -45.91
C THR A 3 -28.87 -2.92 -44.53
N PHE A 4 -29.23 -4.20 -44.39
CA PHE A 4 -29.09 -4.94 -43.13
C PHE A 4 -27.61 -5.21 -42.77
N ARG A 5 -26.77 -5.55 -43.76
CA ARG A 5 -25.32 -5.73 -43.57
C ARG A 5 -24.61 -4.45 -43.13
N ALA A 6 -25.02 -3.29 -43.64
CA ALA A 6 -24.42 -2.00 -43.29
C ALA A 6 -24.73 -1.59 -41.84
N HIS A 7 -25.93 -1.88 -41.36
CA HIS A 7 -26.34 -1.59 -39.99
C HIS A 7 -25.65 -2.50 -38.96
N VAL A 8 -25.53 -3.80 -39.27
CA VAL A 8 -24.81 -4.77 -38.44
C VAL A 8 -23.31 -4.44 -38.37
N ARG A 9 -22.69 -4.04 -39.50
CA ARG A 9 -21.28 -3.62 -39.53
C ARG A 9 -21.03 -2.34 -38.70
N LYS A 10 -21.95 -1.37 -38.73
CA LYS A 10 -21.87 -0.15 -37.89
C LYS A 10 -22.05 -0.47 -36.41
N ALA A 11 -22.94 -1.39 -36.04
CA ALA A 11 -23.14 -1.81 -34.65
C ALA A 11 -21.91 -2.55 -34.09
N HIS A 12 -21.33 -3.48 -34.86
CA HIS A 12 -20.08 -4.14 -34.49
C HIS A 12 -18.90 -3.18 -34.37
N LEU A 13 -18.79 -2.20 -35.27
CA LEU A 13 -17.75 -1.17 -35.20
C LEU A 13 -17.91 -0.30 -33.95
N ARG A 14 -19.14 0.07 -33.61
CA ARG A 14 -19.45 0.87 -32.40
C ARG A 14 -19.19 0.08 -31.11
N SER A 15 -19.54 -1.20 -31.09
CA SER A 15 -19.24 -2.11 -29.98
C SER A 15 -17.72 -2.32 -29.80
N PHE A 16 -16.97 -2.38 -30.90
CA PHE A 16 -15.51 -2.50 -30.87
C PHE A 16 -14.85 -1.26 -30.27
N PHE A 17 -15.31 -0.06 -30.65
CA PHE A 17 -14.81 1.19 -30.04
C PHE A 17 -15.14 1.30 -28.54
N LEU A 18 -16.32 0.87 -28.10
CA LEU A 18 -16.69 0.83 -26.67
C LEU A 18 -15.79 -0.14 -25.89
N PHE A 19 -15.49 -1.30 -26.46
CA PHE A 19 -14.60 -2.28 -25.84
C PHE A 19 -13.17 -1.75 -25.70
N ILE A 20 -12.63 -1.12 -26.74
CA ILE A 20 -11.32 -0.46 -26.68
C ILE A 20 -11.30 0.65 -25.62
N PHE A 21 -12.36 1.47 -25.57
CA PHE A 21 -12.46 2.53 -24.57
C PHE A 21 -12.44 1.97 -23.14
N MET A 22 -13.18 0.88 -22.88
CA MET A 22 -13.16 0.19 -21.58
C MET A 22 -11.77 -0.37 -21.23
N LEU A 23 -11.06 -0.95 -22.21
CA LEU A 23 -9.69 -1.42 -21.99
C LEU A 23 -8.72 -0.28 -21.67
N ILE A 24 -8.80 0.83 -22.40
CA ILE A 24 -7.97 2.01 -22.13
C ILE A 24 -8.29 2.56 -20.74
N PHE A 25 -9.57 2.65 -20.37
CA PHE A 25 -9.98 3.13 -19.05
C PHE A 25 -9.47 2.21 -17.93
N LEU A 26 -9.51 0.90 -18.12
CA LEU A 26 -8.97 -0.07 -17.17
C LEU A 26 -7.44 0.06 -17.03
N VAL A 27 -6.72 0.23 -18.14
CA VAL A 27 -5.26 0.45 -18.12
C VAL A 27 -4.92 1.76 -17.42
N VAL A 28 -5.59 2.87 -17.75
CA VAL A 28 -5.38 4.18 -17.13
C VAL A 28 -5.72 4.13 -15.64
N TYR A 29 -6.81 3.46 -15.26
CA TYR A 29 -7.17 3.29 -13.86
C TYR A 29 -6.11 2.49 -13.10
N SER A 30 -5.64 1.37 -13.68
CA SER A 30 -4.57 0.56 -13.09
C SER A 30 -3.27 1.35 -12.94
N THR A 31 -2.83 2.08 -13.97
CA THR A 31 -1.60 2.86 -13.90
C THR A 31 -1.72 4.02 -12.91
N ALA A 32 -2.85 4.73 -12.88
CA ALA A 32 -3.12 5.78 -11.90
C ALA A 32 -3.16 5.22 -10.48
N PHE A 33 -3.73 4.03 -10.27
CA PHE A 33 -3.79 3.39 -8.96
C PHE A 33 -2.39 2.98 -8.46
N ASN A 34 -1.55 2.43 -9.33
CA ASN A 34 -0.14 2.14 -9.00
C ASN A 34 0.66 3.41 -8.71
N LEU A 35 0.35 4.52 -9.40
CA LEU A 35 0.92 5.83 -9.11
C LEU A 35 0.50 6.40 -7.75
N LEU A 36 -0.72 6.07 -7.28
CA LEU A 36 -1.23 6.49 -5.97
C LEU A 36 -0.65 5.65 -4.83
N ASP A 37 -0.29 4.39 -5.05
CA ASP A 37 0.51 3.57 -4.13
C ASP A 37 2.00 3.95 -4.26
N ASN A 38 2.28 5.24 -4.05
CA ASN A 38 3.54 5.93 -4.31
C ASN A 38 4.70 5.50 -3.38
N THR A 39 4.69 4.30 -2.83
CA THR A 39 5.78 3.79 -1.99
C THR A 39 6.76 2.99 -2.84
N ASP A 40 7.95 3.55 -3.05
CA ASP A 40 9.04 2.91 -3.76
C ASP A 40 9.89 2.10 -2.77
N CYS A 41 9.55 0.80 -2.63
CA CYS A 41 10.30 -0.08 -1.76
C CYS A 41 11.72 -0.43 -2.24
N GLN A 42 12.09 -0.08 -3.48
CA GLN A 42 13.48 -0.26 -3.94
C GLN A 42 14.35 0.90 -3.47
N SER A 43 13.84 2.13 -3.58
CA SER A 43 14.62 3.31 -3.24
C SER A 43 14.50 3.75 -1.79
N TYR A 44 13.38 3.49 -1.11
CA TYR A 44 13.11 3.93 0.26
C TYR A 44 12.71 2.75 1.15
N ASN A 45 13.67 1.87 1.43
CA ASN A 45 13.47 0.78 2.38
C ASN A 45 13.88 1.23 3.79
N HIS A 46 12.89 1.32 4.68
CA HIS A 46 13.05 1.78 6.06
C HIS A 46 12.84 0.67 7.08
N THR A 47 12.90 -0.58 6.61
CA THR A 47 12.56 -1.76 7.41
C THR A 47 13.47 -1.91 8.63
N LYS A 48 14.76 -1.63 8.49
CA LYS A 48 15.71 -1.79 9.59
C LYS A 48 15.64 -0.62 10.56
N GLU A 49 15.51 0.58 10.02
CA GLU A 49 15.44 1.86 10.73
C GLU A 49 14.24 1.89 11.67
N LEU A 50 13.10 1.38 11.22
CA LEU A 50 11.84 1.38 11.98
C LEU A 50 11.60 0.06 12.74
N ASN A 51 12.65 -0.71 13.05
CA ASN A 51 12.58 -1.97 13.83
C ASN A 51 11.66 -3.05 13.23
N GLY A 52 11.50 -3.06 11.91
CA GLY A 52 10.86 -4.15 11.17
C GLY A 52 11.75 -5.39 11.04
N GLY A 53 11.66 -6.06 9.89
CA GLY A 53 12.37 -7.29 9.58
C GLY A 53 11.66 -8.53 10.12
N THR A 54 12.41 -9.62 10.22
CA THR A 54 11.89 -10.91 10.69
C THR A 54 11.60 -10.89 12.19
N LYS A 55 10.37 -11.21 12.58
CA LYS A 55 9.94 -11.35 13.97
C LYS A 55 9.31 -12.73 14.19
N ASN A 56 9.39 -13.22 15.42
CA ASN A 56 8.79 -14.49 15.82
C ASN A 56 7.66 -14.21 16.81
N PHE A 57 6.47 -14.71 16.51
CA PHE A 57 5.28 -14.67 17.38
C PHE A 57 4.69 -16.06 17.45
N ASP A 58 4.48 -16.61 18.65
CA ASP A 58 3.94 -17.96 18.86
C ASP A 58 4.63 -19.03 18.01
N ASN A 59 5.96 -18.99 17.93
CA ASN A 59 6.76 -19.94 17.17
C ASN A 59 6.53 -19.90 15.65
N LYS A 60 5.91 -18.82 15.15
CA LYS A 60 5.70 -18.51 13.73
C LYS A 60 6.52 -17.30 13.34
N ILE A 61 7.11 -17.38 12.15
CA ILE A 61 7.96 -16.33 11.61
C ILE A 61 7.12 -15.40 10.75
N PHE A 62 7.27 -14.10 10.97
CA PHE A 62 6.63 -13.05 10.18
C PHE A 62 7.67 -12.08 9.67
N MET A 63 7.52 -11.65 8.42
CA MET A 63 8.34 -10.62 7.81
C MET A 63 7.61 -9.28 7.87
N ILE A 64 8.18 -8.32 8.58
CA ILE A 64 7.67 -6.95 8.63
C ILE A 64 8.50 -6.10 7.68
N ASN A 65 7.92 -5.66 6.56
CA ASN A 65 8.58 -4.75 5.64
C ASN A 65 7.97 -3.36 5.77
N ILE A 66 8.83 -2.34 5.77
CA ILE A 66 8.42 -0.94 5.83
C ILE A 66 9.13 -0.21 4.71
N CYS A 67 8.35 0.44 3.85
CA CYS A 67 8.91 1.19 2.76
C CYS A 67 8.18 2.52 2.53
N GLY A 68 8.92 3.50 2.06
CA GLY A 68 8.51 4.87 1.96
C GLY A 68 8.26 5.35 0.53
N ALA A 69 7.76 6.57 0.42
CA ALA A 69 7.50 7.28 -0.84
C ALA A 69 8.57 8.33 -1.17
N GLY A 70 9.60 8.46 -0.33
CA GLY A 70 10.44 9.63 -0.22
C GLY A 70 9.76 10.74 0.59
N VAL A 71 10.56 11.59 1.23
CA VAL A 71 10.05 12.79 1.88
C VAL A 71 9.59 13.78 0.81
N ASN A 72 8.35 14.26 0.92
CA ASN A 72 7.89 15.33 0.03
C ASN A 72 8.49 16.66 0.48
N ASN A 73 9.72 16.94 0.07
CA ASN A 73 10.44 18.18 0.38
C ASN A 73 10.12 19.30 -0.62
N SER A 74 8.89 19.36 -1.14
CA SER A 74 8.52 20.44 -2.05
C SER A 74 8.63 21.80 -1.35
N LEU A 75 9.33 22.74 -2.01
CA LEU A 75 9.64 24.08 -1.49
C LEU A 75 8.41 24.92 -1.08
N PHE A 76 7.21 24.49 -1.48
CA PHE A 76 5.96 25.23 -1.27
C PHE A 76 4.93 24.51 -0.39
N ASN A 77 5.05 23.19 -0.14
CA ASN A 77 4.00 22.40 0.53
C ASN A 77 4.49 21.14 1.27
N GLY A 78 5.81 20.94 1.46
CA GLY A 78 6.33 19.81 2.21
C GLY A 78 6.08 19.94 3.71
N ASP A 79 5.45 18.94 4.33
CA ASP A 79 5.30 18.84 5.79
C ASP A 79 6.52 18.16 6.46
N GLY A 80 7.54 17.78 5.67
CA GLY A 80 8.69 17.00 6.12
C GLY A 80 8.32 15.56 6.53
N MET A 81 7.07 15.17 6.31
CA MET A 81 6.56 13.84 6.64
C MET A 81 6.65 12.94 5.42
N GLU A 82 7.17 11.74 5.61
CA GLU A 82 7.12 10.69 4.62
C GLU A 82 5.91 9.79 4.88
N ARG A 83 5.16 9.46 3.82
CA ARG A 83 4.16 8.39 3.89
C ARG A 83 4.89 7.06 3.73
N VAL A 84 4.75 6.18 4.72
CA VAL A 84 5.31 4.83 4.68
C VAL A 84 4.20 3.79 4.66
N ARG A 85 4.52 2.64 4.05
CA ARG A 85 3.68 1.45 4.01
C ARG A 85 4.35 0.37 4.84
N LEU A 86 3.61 -0.12 5.84
CA LEU A 86 3.97 -1.30 6.62
C LEU A 86 3.18 -2.50 6.11
N THR A 87 3.91 -3.58 5.85
CA THR A 87 3.34 -4.87 5.45
C THR A 87 3.85 -5.95 6.37
N ILE A 88 2.95 -6.83 6.78
CA ILE A 88 3.27 -8.04 7.54
C ILE A 88 2.95 -9.22 6.64
N SER A 89 3.95 -10.08 6.44
CA SER A 89 3.82 -11.31 5.68
C SER A 89 4.19 -12.52 6.54
N ASP A 90 3.69 -13.70 6.20
CA ASP A 90 4.17 -14.95 6.79
C ASP A 90 5.53 -15.40 6.18
N ASP A 91 5.98 -16.57 6.59
CA ASP A 91 7.20 -17.23 6.11
C ASP A 91 7.13 -17.68 4.64
N GLN A 92 5.92 -17.86 4.11
CA GLN A 92 5.67 -18.15 2.69
C GLN A 92 5.56 -16.88 1.84
N GLY A 93 5.60 -15.70 2.46
CA GLY A 93 5.46 -14.41 1.79
C GLY A 93 4.01 -13.97 1.56
N GLU A 94 3.03 -14.66 2.15
CA GLU A 94 1.62 -14.26 2.07
C GLU A 94 1.38 -12.97 2.86
N LEU A 95 0.79 -11.96 2.20
CA LEU A 95 0.41 -10.70 2.86
C LEU A 95 -0.72 -10.93 3.87
N LEU A 96 -0.47 -10.61 5.15
CA LEU A 96 -1.42 -10.76 6.25
C LEU A 96 -2.00 -9.42 6.72
N ALA A 97 -1.17 -8.38 6.76
CA ALA A 97 -1.61 -7.04 7.12
C ALA A 97 -0.90 -5.97 6.29
N ARG A 98 -1.61 -4.89 6.01
CA ARG A 98 -1.07 -3.68 5.37
C ARG A 98 -1.57 -2.45 6.13
N ARG A 99 -0.69 -1.49 6.40
CA ARG A 99 -1.00 -0.18 6.99
C ARG A 99 -0.21 0.90 6.28
N TYR A 100 -0.77 2.11 6.27
CA TYR A 100 -0.08 3.31 5.84
C TYR A 100 -0.10 4.30 7.00
N TYR A 101 1.04 4.94 7.27
CA TYR A 101 1.17 5.98 8.30
C TYR A 101 2.21 6.99 7.85
N LYS A 102 2.33 8.11 8.58
CA LYS A 102 3.36 9.11 8.32
C LYS A 102 4.47 9.07 9.37
N VAL A 103 5.69 9.33 8.90
CA VAL A 103 6.94 9.35 9.66
C VAL A 103 7.60 10.70 9.46
N PHE A 104 8.01 11.37 10.54
CA PHE A 104 8.82 12.58 10.47
C PHE A 104 10.31 12.24 10.65
N TRP A 105 11.14 12.63 9.67
CA TRP A 105 12.58 12.33 9.70
C TRP A 105 13.42 13.43 10.37
N ASP A 106 12.93 14.67 10.39
CA ASP A 106 13.75 15.87 10.63
C ASP A 106 13.66 16.48 12.05
N GLY A 107 13.13 15.79 13.08
CA GLY A 107 13.18 16.34 14.45
C GLY A 107 12.37 15.62 15.54
N GLN A 108 12.69 15.92 16.82
CA GLN A 108 12.14 15.23 18.00
C GLN A 108 10.75 15.71 18.49
N PRO A 109 9.89 14.80 18.96
CA PRO A 109 10.12 13.35 18.99
C PRO A 109 9.89 12.82 17.57
N GLY A 110 10.99 12.39 16.96
CA GLY A 110 11.06 11.88 15.62
C GLY A 110 10.67 10.43 15.72
N HIS A 111 9.95 9.98 14.70
CA HIS A 111 9.49 8.63 14.47
C HIS A 111 9.91 7.61 15.54
N GLU A 112 8.95 7.16 16.34
CA GLU A 112 9.20 6.01 17.19
C GLU A 112 9.27 4.75 16.32
N PRO A 113 10.37 3.97 16.38
CA PRO A 113 10.42 2.67 15.72
C PRO A 113 9.29 1.77 16.22
N LEU A 114 8.95 0.75 15.43
CA LEU A 114 7.93 -0.22 15.84
C LEU A 114 8.23 -0.80 17.22
N LYS A 115 7.26 -0.73 18.14
CA LYS A 115 7.33 -1.42 19.43
C LYS A 115 6.77 -2.82 19.23
N VAL A 116 7.61 -3.82 19.42
CA VAL A 116 7.22 -5.23 19.30
C VAL A 116 6.99 -5.79 20.69
N SER A 117 5.78 -6.30 20.93
CA SER A 117 5.39 -7.02 22.13
C SER A 117 5.23 -8.52 21.82
N GLU A 118 4.84 -9.32 22.81
CA GLU A 118 4.68 -10.77 22.65
C GLU A 118 3.55 -11.14 21.67
N ASP A 119 2.48 -10.34 21.63
CA ASP A 119 1.25 -10.62 20.89
C ASP A 119 0.84 -9.46 19.95
N SER A 120 1.70 -8.45 19.79
CA SER A 120 1.32 -7.24 19.07
C SER A 120 2.51 -6.41 18.58
N ILE A 121 2.22 -5.62 17.55
CA ILE A 121 3.12 -4.60 17.01
C ILE A 121 2.42 -3.26 17.14
N ILE A 122 3.13 -2.26 17.66
CA ILE A 122 2.64 -0.90 17.80
C ILE A 122 3.44 0.01 16.88
N TYR A 123 2.74 0.80 16.08
CA TYR A 123 3.32 1.87 15.25
C TYR A 123 2.65 3.20 15.60
N GLN A 124 3.42 4.29 15.50
CA GLN A 124 2.91 5.64 15.71
C GLN A 124 2.69 6.31 14.35
N ASP A 125 1.52 6.91 14.14
CA ASP A 125 1.34 7.83 13.01
C ASP A 125 1.65 9.26 13.50
N ASP A 126 2.80 9.79 13.09
CA ASP A 126 3.28 11.10 13.54
C ASP A 126 2.34 12.25 13.09
N LYS A 127 1.51 12.02 12.06
CA LYS A 127 0.49 13.00 11.64
C LYS A 127 -0.67 13.06 12.62
N GLU A 128 -1.12 11.91 13.13
CA GLU A 128 -2.20 11.82 14.10
C GLU A 128 -1.71 11.91 15.55
N GLN A 129 -0.38 11.83 15.75
CA GLN A 129 0.28 11.71 17.05
C GLN A 129 -0.35 10.60 17.91
N LYS A 130 -0.62 9.46 17.28
CA LYS A 130 -1.37 8.36 17.89
C LYS A 130 -0.72 7.02 17.64
N ASP A 131 -0.72 6.20 18.69
CA ASP A 131 -0.30 4.80 18.63
C ASP A 131 -1.42 3.93 18.07
N HIS A 132 -1.03 3.04 17.17
CA HIS A 132 -1.89 2.04 16.56
C HIS A 132 -1.33 0.65 16.81
N THR A 133 -2.18 -0.23 17.30
CA THR A 133 -1.81 -1.62 17.61
C THR A 133 -2.29 -2.56 16.51
N ILE A 134 -1.42 -3.47 16.10
CA ILE A 134 -1.72 -4.63 15.26
C ILE A 134 -1.55 -5.86 16.14
N THR A 135 -2.63 -6.61 16.35
CA THR A 135 -2.57 -7.90 17.05
C THR A 135 -1.85 -8.92 16.18
N MET A 136 -0.99 -9.72 16.79
CA MET A 136 -0.22 -10.78 16.16
C MET A 136 -0.64 -12.14 16.72
N PRO A 137 -0.87 -13.15 15.87
CA PRO A 137 -0.95 -13.07 14.41
C PRO A 137 -2.12 -12.18 13.94
N PRO A 138 -2.04 -11.53 12.77
CA PRO A 138 -3.14 -10.75 12.23
C PRO A 138 -4.40 -11.59 12.05
N THR A 139 -5.55 -10.97 12.29
CA THR A 139 -6.83 -11.68 12.16
C THR A 139 -7.19 -11.94 10.69
N ARG A 140 -8.08 -12.91 10.44
CA ARG A 140 -8.61 -13.14 9.07
C ARG A 140 -9.27 -11.90 8.48
N LEU A 141 -9.89 -11.06 9.30
CA LEU A 141 -10.50 -9.82 8.83
C LEU A 141 -9.44 -8.83 8.33
N GLU A 142 -8.30 -8.75 9.02
CA GLU A 142 -7.16 -7.92 8.58
C GLU A 142 -6.53 -8.45 7.31
N TRP A 143 -6.46 -9.77 7.14
CA TRP A 143 -6.02 -10.42 5.91
C TRP A 143 -6.91 -10.06 4.71
N ILE A 144 -8.23 -10.01 4.90
CA ILE A 144 -9.18 -9.54 3.87
C ILE A 144 -8.91 -8.05 3.58
N ARG A 145 -8.82 -7.23 4.64
CA ARG A 145 -8.56 -5.79 4.50
C ARG A 145 -7.22 -5.49 3.83
N ALA A 146 -6.20 -6.32 4.00
CA ALA A 146 -4.90 -6.12 3.36
C ALA A 146 -4.95 -6.30 1.83
N ARG A 147 -5.95 -7.06 1.33
CA ARG A 147 -6.18 -7.32 -0.11
C ARG A 147 -7.18 -6.37 -0.74
N LEU A 148 -8.11 -5.87 0.05
CA LEU A 148 -9.00 -4.80 -0.35
C LEU A 148 -8.22 -3.50 -0.15
N SER A 149 -7.73 -2.91 -1.23
CA SER A 149 -7.00 -1.64 -1.21
C SER A 149 -7.89 -0.45 -0.77
N LEU A 150 -8.40 -0.51 0.46
CA LEU A 150 -9.29 0.43 1.13
C LEU A 150 -8.48 1.50 1.88
#